data_AF-A0A346QWQ7-F1
#
_entry.id   AF-A0A346QWQ7-F1
#
_cell.length_a   1.000
_cell.length_b   1.000
_cell.length_c   1.000
_cell.angle_alpha   90.00
_cell.angle_beta   90.00
_cell.angle_gamma   90.00
#
_symmetry.space_group_name_H-M   'P 1'
#
loop_
_entity.id
_entity.type
_entity.pdbx_description
1 polymer ?
#
loop_
_entity_poly.entity_id
_entity_poly.type
_entity_poly.pdbx_seq_one_letter_code
_entity_poly.pdbx_strand_id
1 'polypeptide(L)'
;MKVLYVAELVGKAGVFAFKTAYNELKKKYPFDFCIACADGATGGNGLGRTHAAYIHKLGANAITLGECCFYKKDLTENIETLPYVLRPENLSSEAPGAGFKLFKTGTGEKIAAAVLLGQNSFTRLYANSPYPVFLSLLEKIKNKLIISSWIFTPRQARKKRRFSIQQTANVPPL
;
A
#
# COMPACT_ATOMS: atom_id res chain seq x y z
N MET A 1 -7.85 -4.30 -17.21
CA MET A 1 -7.32 -3.65 -16.00
C MET A 1 -5.80 -3.58 -16.00
N LYS A 2 -5.23 -2.37 -16.06
CA LYS A 2 -3.81 -2.09 -15.87
C LYS A 2 -3.62 -1.31 -14.56
N VAL A 3 -2.66 -1.71 -13.74
CA VAL A 3 -2.37 -1.07 -12.45
C VAL A 3 -0.97 -0.47 -12.45
N LEU A 4 -0.87 0.81 -12.09
CA LEU A 4 0.39 1.46 -11.76
C LEU A 4 0.70 1.22 -10.28
N TYR A 5 1.90 0.72 -9.99
CA TYR A 5 2.41 0.60 -8.64
C TYR A 5 3.63 1.51 -8.46
N VAL A 6 3.51 2.51 -7.60
CA VAL A 6 4.60 3.42 -7.22
C VAL A 6 5.27 2.89 -5.96
N ALA A 7 6.55 2.55 -6.09
CA ALA A 7 7.29 1.77 -5.10
C ALA A 7 7.34 2.43 -3.72
N GLU A 8 7.72 3.71 -3.64
CA GLU A 8 7.67 4.51 -2.42
C GLU A 8 7.81 6.00 -2.74
N LEU A 9 7.03 6.85 -2.06
CA LEU A 9 7.16 8.30 -2.07
C LEU A 9 7.86 8.73 -0.78
N VAL A 10 9.08 9.26 -0.91
CA VAL A 10 9.89 9.69 0.23
C VAL A 10 10.06 11.20 0.23
N GLY A 11 9.58 11.84 1.29
CA GLY A 11 9.65 13.28 1.52
C GLY A 11 9.05 14.14 0.41
N LYS A 12 9.38 15.44 0.43
CA LYS A 12 8.91 16.41 -0.56
C LYS A 12 9.35 16.06 -1.98
N ALA A 13 10.57 15.54 -2.14
CA ALA A 13 11.13 15.19 -3.43
C ALA A 13 10.35 14.04 -4.10
N GLY A 14 10.03 12.97 -3.37
CA GLY A 14 9.25 11.85 -3.90
C GLY A 14 7.83 12.27 -4.30
N VAL A 15 7.17 13.06 -3.44
CA VAL A 15 5.82 13.58 -3.74
C VAL A 15 5.83 14.53 -4.94
N PHE A 16 6.87 15.37 -5.07
CA PHE A 16 7.03 16.25 -6.23
C PHE A 16 7.27 15.46 -7.53
N ALA A 17 8.15 14.45 -7.49
CA ALA A 17 8.39 13.59 -8.64
C ALA A 17 7.13 12.84 -9.08
N PHE A 18 6.31 12.38 -8.13
CA PHE A 18 5.01 11.79 -8.45
C PHE A 18 4.09 12.79 -9.13
N LYS A 19 3.96 14.01 -8.59
CA LYS A 19 3.17 15.09 -9.19
C LYS A 19 3.56 15.37 -10.63
N THR A 20 4.85 15.50 -10.91
CA THR A 20 5.34 15.87 -12.25
C THR A 20 5.20 14.73 -13.24
N ALA A 21 5.53 13.50 -12.83
CA ALA A 21 5.54 12.35 -13.72
C ALA A 21 4.16 11.72 -13.96
N TYR A 22 3.20 11.84 -13.02
CA TYR A 22 1.96 11.05 -13.07
C TYR A 22 1.16 11.23 -14.36
N ASN A 23 0.97 12.47 -14.81
CA ASN A 23 0.21 12.75 -16.03
C ASN A 23 0.91 12.25 -17.29
N GLU A 24 2.24 12.39 -17.36
CA GLU A 24 3.03 11.86 -18.46
C GLU A 24 3.00 10.33 -18.50
N LEU A 25 3.16 9.69 -17.33
CA LEU A 25 3.03 8.24 -17.18
C LEU A 25 1.65 7.76 -17.61
N LYS A 26 0.59 8.46 -17.21
CA LYS A 26 -0.79 8.08 -17.58
C LYS A 26 -1.06 8.21 -19.08
N LYS A 27 -0.47 9.22 -19.74
CA LYS A 27 -0.54 9.38 -21.21
C LYS A 27 0.23 8.28 -21.93
N LYS A 28 1.46 7.99 -21.49
CA LYS A 28 2.35 7.01 -22.13
C LYS A 28 1.94 5.57 -21.86
N TYR A 29 1.47 5.30 -20.65
CA TYR A 29 1.05 4.00 -20.17
C TYR A 29 -0.33 4.13 -19.52
N PRO A 30 -1.42 4.02 -20.27
CA PRO A 30 -2.77 4.08 -19.70
C PRO A 30 -2.96 3.02 -18.61
N PHE A 31 -3.37 3.46 -17.42
CA PHE A 31 -3.69 2.59 -16.27
C PHE A 31 -5.02 3.00 -15.63
N ASP A 32 -5.72 2.01 -15.08
CA ASP A 32 -7.08 2.12 -14.53
C ASP A 32 -7.09 2.32 -13.01
N PHE A 33 -5.96 2.02 -12.36
CA PHE A 33 -5.79 2.07 -10.92
C PHE A 33 -4.33 2.38 -10.58
N CYS A 34 -4.09 3.23 -9.59
CA CYS A 34 -2.76 3.59 -9.10
C CYS A 34 -2.66 3.32 -7.61
N ILE A 35 -1.65 2.53 -7.24
CA ILE A 35 -1.25 2.30 -5.85
C ILE A 35 0.07 3.03 -5.63
N ALA A 36 0.17 3.80 -4.56
CA ALA A 36 1.42 4.45 -4.18
C ALA A 36 1.76 4.13 -2.73
N CYS A 37 2.95 3.58 -2.49
CA CYS A 37 3.43 3.52 -1.12
C CYS A 37 3.92 4.90 -0.67
N ALA A 38 3.53 5.31 0.52
CA ALA A 38 3.85 6.63 1.07
C ALA A 38 4.38 6.55 2.51
N ASP A 39 4.99 5.42 2.89
CA ASP A 39 5.50 5.20 4.25
C ASP A 39 6.64 6.17 4.63
N GLY A 40 7.30 6.81 3.66
CA GLY A 40 8.30 7.86 3.88
C GLY A 40 7.85 9.28 3.50
N ALA A 41 6.58 9.51 3.16
CA ALA A 41 6.17 10.73 2.46
C ALA A 41 6.27 12.00 3.30
N THR A 42 6.12 11.90 4.62
CA THR A 42 6.07 13.06 5.52
C THR A 42 7.31 13.13 6.40
N GLY A 43 8.22 14.03 6.07
CA GLY A 43 9.46 14.19 6.83
C GLY A 43 10.39 12.98 6.76
N GLY A 44 10.23 12.10 5.76
CA GLY A 44 11.06 10.91 5.54
C GLY A 44 10.59 9.66 6.27
N ASN A 45 9.62 9.75 7.20
CA ASN A 45 9.05 8.61 7.92
C ASN A 45 7.59 8.85 8.33
N GLY A 46 6.73 7.93 7.94
CA GLY A 46 5.28 8.01 8.04
C GLY A 46 4.64 8.94 7.01
N LEU A 47 3.32 8.99 7.09
CA LEU A 47 2.45 9.81 6.27
C LEU A 47 1.62 10.71 7.18
N GLY A 48 1.51 12.00 6.89
CA GLY A 48 0.56 12.91 7.53
C GLY A 48 -0.74 13.00 6.73
N ARG A 49 -1.83 13.43 7.37
CA ARG A 49 -3.16 13.50 6.75
C ARG A 49 -3.19 14.41 5.52
N THR A 50 -2.49 15.54 5.58
CA THR A 50 -2.43 16.51 4.47
C THR A 50 -1.73 15.93 3.24
N HIS A 51 -0.60 15.25 3.43
CA HIS A 51 0.09 14.55 2.34
C HIS A 51 -0.74 13.37 1.81
N ALA A 52 -1.46 12.64 2.67
CA ALA A 52 -2.36 11.56 2.22
C ALA A 52 -3.42 12.10 1.25
N ALA A 53 -4.11 13.17 1.64
CA ALA A 53 -5.11 13.83 0.81
C ALA A 53 -4.50 14.38 -0.49
N TYR A 54 -3.31 14.96 -0.42
CA TYR A 54 -2.61 15.49 -1.59
C TYR A 54 -2.22 14.39 -2.58
N ILE A 55 -1.59 13.32 -2.11
CA ILE A 55 -1.17 12.16 -2.94
C ILE A 55 -2.39 11.50 -3.58
N HIS A 56 -3.49 11.36 -2.84
CA HIS A 56 -4.74 10.88 -3.41
C HIS A 56 -5.26 11.81 -4.51
N LYS A 57 -5.29 13.12 -4.27
CA LYS A 57 -5.74 14.13 -5.24
C LYS A 57 -4.91 14.12 -6.52
N LEU A 58 -3.62 13.80 -6.43
CA LEU A 58 -2.74 13.64 -7.59
C LEU A 58 -3.08 12.41 -8.45
N GLY A 59 -3.79 11.43 -7.89
CA GLY A 59 -4.32 10.30 -8.63
C GLY A 59 -3.94 8.92 -8.09
N ALA A 60 -3.33 8.83 -6.90
CA ALA A 60 -3.20 7.55 -6.20
C ALA A 60 -4.58 7.11 -5.67
N ASN A 61 -5.10 5.99 -6.18
CA ASN A 61 -6.38 5.44 -5.75
C ASN A 61 -6.29 4.71 -4.40
N ALA A 62 -5.15 4.05 -4.15
CA ALA A 62 -4.81 3.48 -2.85
C ALA A 62 -3.41 3.94 -2.44
N ILE A 63 -3.26 4.26 -1.17
CA ILE A 63 -2.02 4.66 -0.53
C ILE A 63 -1.66 3.59 0.48
N THR A 64 -0.50 2.98 0.31
CA THR A 64 -0.03 1.92 1.21
C THR A 64 1.04 2.45 2.14
N LEU A 65 1.02 1.98 3.38
CA LEU A 65 2.02 2.30 4.39
C LEU A 65 2.85 1.05 4.71
N GLY A 66 3.81 1.21 5.61
CA GLY A 66 4.70 0.17 6.07
C GLY A 66 4.87 0.25 7.58
N GLU A 67 6.11 0.11 8.05
CA GLU A 67 6.46 0.13 9.46
C GLU A 67 6.24 1.51 10.11
N CYS A 68 6.27 2.58 9.31
CA CYS A 68 6.10 3.94 9.81
C CYS A 68 4.63 4.40 9.83
N CYS A 69 3.66 3.50 9.66
CA CYS A 69 2.24 3.85 9.51
C CYS A 69 1.66 4.70 10.66
N PHE A 70 2.23 4.59 11.87
CA PHE A 70 1.79 5.33 13.06
C PHE A 70 2.78 6.41 13.55
N TYR A 71 3.75 6.80 12.73
CA TYR A 71 4.75 7.81 13.12
C TYR A 71 4.18 9.23 13.20
N LYS A 72 3.08 9.51 12.48
CA LYS A 72 2.44 10.83 12.46
C LYS A 72 1.11 10.75 13.18
N LYS A 73 1.02 11.43 14.33
CA LYS A 73 -0.17 11.43 15.20
C LYS A 73 -1.43 11.89 14.46
N ASP A 74 -1.31 12.90 13.61
CA ASP A 74 -2.41 13.41 12.79
C ASP A 74 -2.99 12.35 11.85
N LEU A 75 -2.16 11.45 11.29
CA LEU A 75 -2.66 10.33 10.51
C LEU A 75 -3.28 9.28 11.40
N THR A 76 -2.61 8.84 12.47
CA THR A 76 -3.11 7.79 13.36
C THR A 76 -4.51 8.11 13.90
N GLU A 77 -4.76 9.36 14.28
CA GLU A 77 -6.07 9.82 14.79
C GLU A 77 -7.15 9.91 13.70
N ASN A 78 -6.77 9.94 12.42
CA ASN A 78 -7.69 10.20 11.31
C ASN A 78 -7.72 9.10 10.25
N ILE A 79 -6.91 8.05 10.36
CA ILE A 79 -6.70 7.03 9.31
C ILE A 79 -8.01 6.35 8.91
N GLU A 80 -8.95 6.19 9.85
CA GLU A 80 -10.27 5.60 9.60
C GLU A 80 -11.14 6.45 8.66
N THR A 81 -10.93 7.77 8.69
CA THR A 81 -11.61 8.73 7.80
C THR A 81 -11.00 8.79 6.40
N LEU A 82 -9.88 8.09 6.18
CA LEU A 82 -9.12 8.09 4.93
C LEU A 82 -9.25 6.71 4.27
N PRO A 83 -10.37 6.42 3.57
CA PRO A 83 -10.69 5.09 3.08
C PRO A 83 -9.70 4.54 2.04
N TYR A 84 -8.80 5.37 1.55
CA TYR A 84 -7.78 5.05 0.56
C TYR A 84 -6.40 4.81 1.16
N VAL A 85 -6.22 4.98 2.46
CA VAL A 85 -4.95 4.71 3.16
C VAL A 85 -5.02 3.32 3.79
N LEU A 86 -4.00 2.50 3.55
CA LEU A 86 -3.90 1.13 4.06
C LEU A 86 -2.64 0.99 4.93
N ARG A 87 -2.83 0.53 6.17
CA ARG A 87 -1.75 0.09 7.06
C ARG A 87 -1.44 -1.40 6.85
N PRO A 88 -0.37 -1.99 7.38
CA PRO A 88 -0.19 -3.43 7.28
C PRO A 88 -1.33 -4.22 7.93
N GLU A 89 -1.89 -5.21 7.23
CA GLU A 89 -3.04 -6.01 7.68
C GLU A 89 -2.70 -6.88 8.89
N ASN A 90 -1.47 -7.39 8.93
CA ASN A 90 -0.96 -8.28 9.97
C ASN A 90 -0.53 -7.55 11.26
N LEU A 91 -1.13 -6.41 11.58
CA LEU A 91 -1.04 -5.77 12.90
C LEU A 91 -2.16 -6.24 13.82
N SER A 92 -2.19 -5.77 15.07
CA SER A 92 -3.32 -6.01 15.97
C SER A 92 -4.64 -5.58 15.31
N SER A 93 -5.71 -6.35 15.55
CA SER A 93 -7.06 -5.98 15.12
C SER A 93 -7.58 -4.70 15.78
N GLU A 94 -6.99 -4.31 16.92
CA GLU A 94 -7.29 -3.06 17.62
C GLU A 94 -6.57 -1.85 17.01
N ALA A 95 -5.61 -2.07 16.10
CA ALA A 95 -4.88 -0.98 15.46
C ALA A 95 -5.79 -0.22 14.49
N PRO A 96 -5.77 1.12 14.50
CA PRO A 96 -6.71 1.92 13.73
C PRO A 96 -6.47 1.78 12.23
N GLY A 97 -7.56 1.93 11.47
CA GLY A 97 -7.55 1.85 10.02
C GLY A 97 -7.55 0.41 9.47
N ALA A 98 -7.66 0.30 8.16
CA ALA A 98 -7.75 -0.97 7.45
C ALA A 98 -6.41 -1.36 6.83
N GLY A 99 -6.10 -2.66 6.76
CA GLY A 99 -4.94 -3.14 6.02
C GLY A 99 -5.24 -3.80 4.68
N PHE A 100 -6.52 -3.98 4.35
CA PHE A 100 -6.97 -4.20 2.99
C PHE A 100 -8.29 -3.48 2.71
N LYS A 101 -8.58 -3.23 1.42
CA LYS A 101 -9.87 -2.71 0.99
C LYS A 101 -10.18 -3.06 -0.46
N LEU A 102 -11.47 -3.14 -0.77
CA LEU A 102 -11.99 -3.20 -2.14
C LEU A 102 -12.19 -1.80 -2.71
N PHE A 103 -11.67 -1.59 -3.90
CA PHE A 103 -11.79 -0.37 -4.69
C PHE A 103 -12.52 -0.66 -6.00
N LYS A 104 -13.12 0.38 -6.58
CA LYS A 104 -13.60 0.36 -7.97
C LYS A 104 -12.56 1.03 -8.85
N THR A 105 -12.22 0.40 -9.96
CA THR A 105 -11.28 0.93 -10.96
C THR A 105 -11.98 1.94 -11.87
N GLY A 106 -11.21 2.65 -12.69
CA GLY A 106 -11.79 3.50 -13.75
C GLY A 106 -12.67 2.75 -14.76
N THR A 107 -12.49 1.42 -14.89
CA THR A 107 -13.30 0.54 -15.75
C THR A 107 -14.56 0.01 -15.08
N GLY A 108 -14.78 0.29 -13.80
CA GLY A 108 -15.89 -0.25 -13.00
C GLY A 108 -15.64 -1.65 -12.41
N GLU A 109 -14.54 -2.31 -12.78
CA GLU A 109 -14.09 -3.56 -12.16
C GLU A 109 -13.74 -3.34 -10.66
N LYS A 110 -13.93 -4.37 -9.83
CA LYS A 110 -13.49 -4.35 -8.43
C LYS A 110 -12.08 -4.90 -8.30
N ILE A 111 -11.27 -4.22 -7.50
CA ILE A 111 -9.91 -4.62 -7.16
C ILE A 111 -9.70 -4.52 -5.66
N ALA A 112 -9.07 -5.52 -5.04
CA ALA A 112 -8.62 -5.43 -3.66
C ALA A 112 -7.17 -4.98 -3.61
N ALA A 113 -6.86 -4.05 -2.70
CA ALA A 113 -5.48 -3.75 -2.33
C ALA A 113 -5.27 -4.12 -0.85
N ALA A 114 -4.17 -4.80 -0.56
CA ALA A 114 -3.79 -5.18 0.79
C ALA A 114 -2.30 -4.90 1.04
N VAL A 115 -1.95 -4.67 2.29
CA VAL A 115 -0.57 -4.48 2.73
C VAL A 115 -0.22 -5.53 3.77
N LEU A 116 0.97 -6.10 3.69
CA LEU A 116 1.51 -6.97 4.73
C LEU A 116 2.93 -6.54 5.08
N LEU A 117 3.26 -6.59 6.37
CA LEU A 117 4.61 -6.35 6.87
C LEU A 117 5.34 -7.69 7.00
N GLY A 118 6.62 -7.73 6.64
CA GLY A 118 7.49 -8.84 7.03
C GLY A 118 7.68 -8.90 8.55
N GLN A 119 8.28 -9.99 9.05
CA GLN A 119 8.58 -10.13 10.49
C GLN A 119 10.02 -9.76 10.85
N ASN A 120 10.91 -9.64 9.87
CA ASN A 120 12.32 -9.45 10.15
C ASN A 120 12.69 -7.97 10.15
N SER A 121 13.48 -7.56 11.16
CA SER A 121 14.18 -6.26 11.24
C SER A 121 13.35 -5.02 11.61
N PHE A 122 12.12 -5.18 12.10
CA PHE A 122 11.30 -4.07 12.57
C PHE A 122 11.48 -3.84 14.08
N THR A 123 11.87 -2.63 14.48
CA THR A 123 12.23 -2.32 15.87
C THR A 123 11.10 -1.68 16.68
N ARG A 124 10.08 -1.11 16.04
CA ARG A 124 8.97 -0.40 16.71
C ARG A 124 7.59 -1.01 16.52
N LEU A 125 7.38 -1.77 15.44
CA LEU A 125 6.06 -2.28 15.08
C LEU A 125 6.12 -3.81 14.98
N TYR A 126 5.47 -4.48 15.92
CA TYR A 126 5.40 -5.93 15.97
C TYR A 126 4.21 -6.43 15.16
N ALA A 127 4.49 -7.03 14.01
CA ALA A 127 3.50 -7.62 13.14
C ALA A 127 3.44 -9.15 13.31
N ASN A 128 2.23 -9.70 13.24
CA ASN A 128 2.00 -11.13 13.16
C ASN A 128 2.60 -11.70 11.87
N SER A 129 2.72 -13.03 11.79
CA SER A 129 3.21 -13.64 10.56
C SER A 129 2.35 -13.23 9.36
N PRO A 130 2.94 -12.73 8.26
CA PRO A 130 2.16 -12.33 7.10
C PRO A 130 1.55 -13.52 6.37
N TYR A 131 2.06 -14.74 6.57
CA TYR A 131 1.62 -15.91 5.82
C TYR A 131 0.19 -16.37 6.17
N PRO A 132 -0.18 -16.59 7.45
CA PRO A 132 -1.57 -16.91 7.79
C PRO A 132 -2.56 -15.80 7.39
N VAL A 133 -2.16 -14.54 7.53
CA VAL A 133 -3.00 -13.38 7.15
C VAL A 133 -3.18 -13.34 5.63
N PHE A 134 -2.13 -13.60 4.86
CA PHE A 134 -2.22 -13.71 3.40
C PHE A 134 -3.21 -14.79 2.95
N LEU A 135 -3.16 -15.99 3.56
CA LEU A 135 -4.10 -17.06 3.25
C LEU A 135 -5.54 -16.66 3.59
N SER A 136 -5.77 -16.06 4.76
CA SER A 136 -7.10 -15.54 5.14
C SER A 136 -7.60 -14.46 4.18
N LEU A 137 -6.70 -13.59 3.67
CA LEU A 137 -7.06 -12.59 2.67
C LEU A 137 -7.47 -13.23 1.34
N LEU A 138 -6.78 -14.28 0.90
CA LEU A 138 -7.15 -15.00 -0.33
C LEU A 138 -8.55 -15.63 -0.23
N GLU A 139 -8.91 -16.18 0.93
CA GLU A 139 -10.25 -16.76 1.15
C GLU A 139 -11.35 -15.69 1.19
N LYS A 140 -11.07 -14.55 1.84
CA LYS A 140 -12.02 -13.42 1.95
C LYS A 140 -12.22 -12.71 0.62
N ILE A 141 -11.18 -12.65 -0.21
CA ILE A 141 -11.16 -11.82 -1.42
C ILE A 141 -11.32 -12.71 -2.64
N LYS A 142 -12.58 -12.86 -3.08
CA LYS A 142 -12.95 -13.56 -4.32
C LYS A 142 -12.66 -12.75 -5.61
N ASN A 143 -12.25 -11.49 -5.46
CA ASN A 143 -11.94 -10.56 -6.57
C ASN A 143 -10.43 -10.52 -6.84
N LYS A 144 -10.01 -9.78 -7.87
CA LYS A 144 -8.58 -9.54 -8.15
C LYS A 144 -7.90 -8.87 -6.95
N LEU A 145 -6.88 -9.51 -6.38
CA LEU A 145 -6.12 -9.03 -5.22
C LEU A 145 -4.73 -8.54 -5.63
N ILE A 146 -4.41 -7.30 -5.28
CA ILE A 146 -3.04 -6.77 -5.34
C ILE A 146 -2.51 -6.61 -3.93
N ILE A 147 -1.35 -7.19 -3.68
CA ILE A 147 -0.68 -7.08 -2.38
C ILE A 147 0.62 -6.31 -2.52
N SER A 148 0.76 -5.25 -1.73
CA SER A 148 2.05 -4.61 -1.51
C SER A 148 2.67 -5.14 -0.22
N SER A 149 3.71 -5.94 -0.32
CA SER A 149 4.44 -6.47 0.83
C SER A 149 5.73 -5.67 1.06
N TRP A 150 5.96 -5.29 2.33
CA TRP A 150 7.18 -4.63 2.77
C TRP A 150 8.04 -5.61 3.56
N ILE A 151 9.16 -6.05 2.99
CA ILE A 151 10.18 -6.84 3.68
C ILE A 151 11.46 -6.01 3.72
N PHE A 152 11.80 -5.47 4.89
CA PHE A 152 13.09 -4.84 5.13
C PHE A 152 13.99 -5.83 5.87
N THR A 153 15.03 -6.34 5.20
CA THR A 153 16.12 -7.06 5.88
C THR A 153 17.45 -6.42 5.50
N PRO A 154 18.15 -5.72 6.41
CA PRO A 154 19.49 -5.20 6.16
C PRO A 154 20.48 -6.31 5.75
N ARG A 155 20.28 -7.53 6.27
CA ARG A 155 21.17 -8.69 6.06
C ARG A 155 21.08 -9.35 4.67
N GLN A 156 20.11 -8.96 3.84
CA GLN A 156 19.91 -9.50 2.47
C GLN A 156 19.87 -8.41 1.39
N ALA A 157 20.52 -7.26 1.60
CA ALA A 157 20.65 -6.21 0.58
C ALA A 157 21.25 -6.69 -0.76
N ARG A 158 21.90 -7.87 -0.80
CA ARG A 158 22.45 -8.52 -2.01
C ARG A 158 21.45 -9.35 -2.82
N LYS A 159 20.25 -9.68 -2.32
CA LYS A 159 19.20 -10.41 -3.05
C LYS A 159 17.89 -9.61 -3.01
N LYS A 160 17.82 -8.55 -3.83
CA LYS A 160 16.58 -7.80 -4.07
C LYS A 160 15.55 -8.71 -4.75
N ARG A 161 14.72 -9.42 -3.98
CA ARG A 161 13.42 -9.91 -4.45
C ARG A 161 12.34 -9.10 -3.76
N ARG A 162 11.97 -7.98 -4.39
CA ARG A 162 10.66 -7.35 -4.12
C ARG A 162 9.61 -8.40 -4.47
N PHE A 163 8.93 -8.97 -3.48
CA PHE A 163 7.74 -9.78 -3.73
C PHE A 163 6.56 -8.84 -3.96
N SER A 164 6.52 -8.21 -5.14
CA SER A 164 5.26 -7.71 -5.69
C SER A 164 4.57 -8.91 -6.35
N ILE A 165 3.76 -9.64 -5.59
CA ILE A 165 2.92 -10.67 -6.20
C ILE A 165 1.71 -9.94 -6.78
N GLN A 166 1.77 -9.62 -8.07
CA GLN A 166 0.57 -9.38 -8.86
C GLN A 166 -0.05 -10.74 -9.18
N GLN A 167 -0.79 -11.33 -8.23
CA GLN A 167 -1.62 -12.48 -8.55
C GLN A 167 -2.97 -11.97 -9.04
N THR A 168 -3.19 -12.01 -10.34
CA THR A 168 -4.55 -12.13 -10.88
C THR A 168 -5.04 -13.53 -10.51
N ALA A 169 -5.54 -13.70 -9.29
CA ALA A 169 -6.11 -14.95 -8.86
C ALA A 169 -7.41 -15.18 -9.66
N ASN A 170 -7.33 -15.95 -10.75
CA ASN A 170 -8.43 -16.82 -11.14
C ASN A 170 -8.34 -18.02 -10.19
N VAL A 171 -9.01 -17.92 -9.04
CA VAL A 171 -9.15 -19.06 -8.13
C VAL A 171 -10.14 -20.01 -8.79
N PRO A 172 -9.75 -21.24 -9.21
CA PRO A 172 -10.73 -22.21 -9.66
C PRO A 172 -11.65 -22.56 -8.49
N PRO A 173 -12.96 -22.76 -8.74
CA PRO A 173 -13.85 -23.26 -7.69
C PRO A 173 -13.37 -24.65 -7.25
N LEU A 174 -13.37 -24.89 -5.94
CA LEU A 174 -13.26 -26.23 -5.36
C LEU A 174 -14.47 -27.08 -5.75
#